data_AF-A0A928GX21-F1
#
_entry.id   AF-A0A928GX21-F1
#
_cell.length_a   1.000
_cell.length_b   1.000
_cell.length_c   1.000
_cell.angle_alpha   90.00
_cell.angle_beta   90.00
_cell.angle_gamma   90.00
#
_symmetry.space_group_name_H-M   'P 1'
#
loop_
_entity.id
_entity.type
_entity.pdbx_description
1 polymer ?
#
loop_
_entity_poly.entity_id
_entity_poly.type
_entity_poly.pdbx_seq_one_letter_code
_entity_poly.pdbx_strand_id
1 'polypeptide(L)'
;MLKKIFCNKRFSGIVWAFIVGALFMGFSILGVTLMPINVSWYIYSSVLRIVFGFICLFILNKFLGRSIKDVLSFKNPKLAFISGFGFIFYVAFFIITYKVGYMGTVGLPLGLFWTQIIFQQITTGFYEELNFRSLLLEGYFNGNKDFKNKLFYSLLSFIIFGALHVITDFSLSTFLSTGSFGFVMSVIYMKSKNIILPMILHFVEDVFANLFPYTLFNNLPLFENLFTALWYVNIGMIIYSIVILFIKDKKEI
;
A
#
# COMPACT_ATOMS: atom_id res chain seq x y z
N MET A 1 5.14 -30.25 -10.15
CA MET A 1 5.18 -28.83 -10.58
C MET A 1 5.00 -27.87 -9.41
N LEU A 2 3.92 -27.98 -8.62
CA LEU A 2 3.64 -27.14 -7.43
C LEU A 2 4.78 -27.08 -6.41
N LYS A 3 5.34 -28.23 -5.99
CA LYS A 3 6.47 -28.28 -5.03
C LYS A 3 7.70 -27.49 -5.51
N LYS A 4 7.94 -27.41 -6.82
CA LYS A 4 9.07 -26.66 -7.42
C LYS A 4 8.84 -25.14 -7.43
N ILE A 5 7.58 -24.70 -7.51
CA ILE A 5 7.19 -23.28 -7.51
C ILE A 5 7.22 -22.73 -6.07
N PHE A 6 6.68 -23.46 -5.10
CA PHE A 6 6.71 -23.05 -3.69
C PHE A 6 8.12 -23.07 -3.08
N CYS A 7 9.04 -23.90 -3.61
CA CYS A 7 10.44 -23.93 -3.19
C CYS A 7 11.35 -22.95 -3.94
N ASN A 8 10.91 -22.36 -5.07
CA ASN A 8 11.71 -21.38 -5.79
C ASN A 8 11.45 -19.98 -5.24
N LYS A 9 12.41 -19.45 -4.46
CA LYS A 9 12.34 -18.11 -3.84
C LYS A 9 12.04 -16.98 -4.83
N ARG A 10 12.35 -17.16 -6.12
CA ARG A 10 12.06 -16.17 -7.17
C ARG A 10 10.57 -16.03 -7.46
N PHE A 11 9.77 -17.08 -7.30
CA PHE A 11 8.35 -17.10 -7.67
C PHE A 11 7.41 -17.37 -6.51
N SER A 12 7.91 -18.01 -5.44
CA SER A 12 7.10 -18.39 -4.28
C SER A 12 6.48 -17.18 -3.58
N GLY A 13 7.18 -16.04 -3.52
CA GLY A 13 6.64 -14.80 -2.94
C GLY A 13 5.38 -14.31 -3.64
N ILE A 14 5.37 -14.34 -4.98
CA ILE A 14 4.21 -13.97 -5.79
C ILE A 14 3.04 -14.90 -5.50
N VAL A 15 3.28 -16.21 -5.53
CA VAL A 15 2.23 -17.21 -5.28
C VAL A 15 1.63 -17.06 -3.88
N TRP A 16 2.48 -16.89 -2.86
CA TRP A 16 2.01 -16.66 -1.50
C TRP A 16 1.22 -15.37 -1.38
N ALA A 17 1.66 -14.29 -2.02
CA ALA A 17 0.95 -13.01 -1.97
C ALA A 17 -0.47 -13.13 -2.58
N PHE A 18 -0.61 -13.87 -3.69
CA PHE A 18 -1.91 -14.16 -4.28
C PHE A 18 -2.80 -15.02 -3.37
N ILE A 19 -2.25 -16.09 -2.77
CA ILE A 19 -3.03 -16.97 -1.87
C ILE A 19 -3.53 -16.18 -0.65
N VAL A 20 -2.62 -15.46 0.01
CA VAL A 20 -2.95 -14.66 1.20
C VAL A 20 -3.94 -13.56 0.84
N GLY A 21 -3.71 -12.86 -0.28
CA GLY A 21 -4.61 -11.82 -0.79
C GLY A 21 -6.01 -12.34 -1.10
N ALA A 22 -6.13 -13.45 -1.82
CA ALA A 22 -7.42 -14.06 -2.17
C ALA A 22 -8.19 -14.51 -0.93
N LEU A 23 -7.52 -15.15 0.04
CA LEU A 23 -8.13 -15.56 1.29
C LEU A 23 -8.62 -14.34 2.10
N PHE A 24 -7.78 -13.31 2.23
CA PHE A 24 -8.16 -12.07 2.92
C PHE A 24 -9.40 -11.42 2.28
N MET A 25 -9.46 -11.35 0.95
CA MET A 25 -10.61 -10.81 0.24
C MET A 25 -11.86 -11.65 0.48
N GLY A 26 -11.76 -12.98 0.46
CA GLY A 26 -12.86 -13.87 0.80
C GLY A 26 -13.45 -13.61 2.18
N PHE A 27 -12.60 -13.54 3.21
CA PHE A 27 -13.03 -13.23 4.58
C PHE A 27 -13.56 -11.80 4.75
N SER A 28 -13.03 -10.85 3.98
CA SER A 28 -13.51 -9.47 3.97
C SER A 28 -14.91 -9.37 3.37
N ILE A 29 -15.14 -9.99 2.20
CA ILE A 29 -16.45 -10.03 1.54
C ILE A 29 -17.47 -10.72 2.44
N LEU A 30 -17.12 -11.88 3.03
CA LEU A 30 -18.00 -12.57 3.99
C LEU A 30 -18.33 -11.70 5.21
N GLY A 31 -17.37 -10.93 5.72
CA GLY A 31 -17.64 -10.07 6.87
C GLY A 31 -18.56 -8.90 6.51
N VAL A 32 -18.42 -8.29 5.33
CA VAL A 32 -19.34 -7.22 4.87
C VAL A 32 -20.75 -7.75 4.65
N THR A 33 -20.92 -9.00 4.21
CA THR A 33 -22.24 -9.59 3.99
C THR A 33 -22.92 -10.03 5.29
N LEU A 34 -22.15 -10.37 6.32
CA LEU A 34 -22.68 -10.89 7.60
C LEU A 34 -22.83 -9.81 8.68
N MET A 35 -22.20 -8.64 8.53
CA MET A 35 -22.16 -7.59 9.55
C MET A 35 -22.50 -6.22 8.96
N PRO A 36 -23.22 -5.35 9.70
CA PRO A 36 -23.43 -3.97 9.28
C PRO A 36 -22.11 -3.19 9.24
N ILE A 37 -21.96 -2.31 8.24
CA ILE A 37 -20.80 -1.41 8.10
C ILE A 37 -20.87 -0.32 9.17
N ASN A 38 -20.29 -0.60 10.33
CA ASN A 38 -20.18 0.29 11.49
C ASN A 38 -18.94 -0.07 12.32
N VAL A 39 -18.87 0.42 13.57
CA VAL A 39 -17.77 0.15 14.52
C VAL A 39 -17.39 -1.34 14.57
N SER A 40 -18.36 -2.25 14.63
CA SER A 40 -18.11 -3.69 14.72
C SER A 40 -17.44 -4.25 13.47
N TRP A 41 -17.88 -3.81 12.27
CA TRP A 41 -17.23 -4.15 11.02
C TRP A 41 -15.78 -3.67 11.00
N TYR A 42 -15.51 -2.42 11.39
CA TYR A 42 -14.16 -1.86 11.38
C TYR A 42 -13.22 -2.54 12.40
N ILE A 43 -13.74 -2.97 13.55
CA ILE A 43 -12.98 -3.81 14.50
C ILE A 43 -12.64 -5.17 13.87
N TYR A 44 -13.63 -5.86 13.31
CA TYR A 44 -13.42 -7.14 12.61
C TYR A 44 -12.38 -6.99 11.48
N SER A 45 -12.54 -5.96 10.66
CA SER A 45 -11.65 -5.63 9.54
C SER A 45 -10.21 -5.37 9.99
N SER A 46 -10.02 -4.75 11.16
CA SER A 46 -8.71 -4.49 11.75
C SER A 46 -8.06 -5.77 12.28
N VAL A 47 -8.83 -6.60 13.01
CA VAL A 47 -8.36 -7.90 13.51
C VAL A 47 -7.97 -8.81 12.36
N LEU A 48 -8.77 -8.86 11.29
CA LEU A 48 -8.49 -9.64 10.10
C LEU A 48 -7.15 -9.24 9.47
N ARG A 49 -6.89 -7.93 9.31
CA ARG A 49 -5.60 -7.42 8.80
C ARG A 49 -4.44 -7.79 9.71
N ILE A 50 -4.59 -7.69 11.04
CA ILE A 50 -3.54 -8.11 11.99
C ILE A 50 -3.20 -9.59 11.79
N VAL A 51 -4.21 -10.46 11.76
CA VAL A 51 -4.04 -11.91 11.57
C VAL A 51 -3.32 -12.19 10.25
N PHE A 52 -3.78 -11.60 9.15
CA PHE A 52 -3.17 -11.80 7.84
C PHE A 52 -1.77 -11.20 7.72
N GLY A 53 -1.50 -10.07 8.37
CA GLY A 53 -0.15 -9.51 8.46
C GLY A 53 0.82 -10.44 9.22
N PHE A 54 0.38 -11.07 10.31
CA PHE A 54 1.18 -12.10 10.99
C PHE A 54 1.37 -13.37 10.14
N ILE A 55 0.37 -13.78 9.34
CA ILE A 55 0.52 -14.85 8.36
C ILE A 55 1.60 -14.48 7.33
N CYS A 56 1.62 -13.24 6.83
CA CYS A 56 2.67 -12.76 5.94
C CYS A 56 4.07 -12.86 6.58
N LEU A 57 4.22 -12.42 7.83
CA LEU A 57 5.48 -12.52 8.57
C LEU A 57 5.91 -13.98 8.78
N PHE A 58 4.98 -14.85 9.12
CA PHE A 58 5.24 -16.28 9.25
C PHE A 58 5.74 -16.88 7.93
N ILE A 59 5.10 -16.56 6.80
CA ILE A 59 5.51 -17.05 5.48
C ILE A 59 6.91 -16.54 5.10
N LEU A 60 7.14 -15.23 5.27
CA LEU A 60 8.44 -14.59 5.04
C LEU A 60 9.55 -15.28 5.84
N ASN A 61 9.29 -15.57 7.12
CA ASN A 61 10.25 -16.21 8.00
C ASN A 61 10.47 -17.68 7.67
N LYS A 62 9.39 -18.46 7.63
CA LYS A 62 9.46 -19.91 7.55
C LYS A 62 9.81 -20.42 6.16
N PHE A 63 9.27 -19.80 5.11
CA PHE A 63 9.40 -20.30 3.74
C PHE A 63 10.39 -19.50 2.89
N LEU A 64 10.58 -18.20 3.20
CA LEU A 64 11.47 -17.33 2.41
C LEU A 64 12.80 -17.05 3.15
N GLY A 65 12.89 -17.36 4.44
CA GLY A 65 14.11 -17.25 5.24
C GLY A 65 14.44 -15.84 5.70
N ARG A 66 13.43 -14.95 5.79
CA ARG A 66 13.58 -13.57 6.23
C ARG A 66 13.36 -13.46 7.74
N SER A 67 14.30 -12.91 8.49
CA SER A 67 14.04 -12.67 9.92
C SER A 67 12.95 -11.60 10.08
N ILE A 68 12.06 -11.75 11.06
CA ILE A 68 10.98 -10.77 11.31
C ILE A 68 11.59 -9.39 11.65
N LYS A 69 12.68 -9.39 12.43
CA LYS A 69 13.44 -8.18 12.76
C LYS A 69 13.98 -7.50 11.50
N ASP A 70 14.48 -8.27 10.53
CA ASP A 70 14.95 -7.72 9.26
C ASP A 70 13.82 -7.14 8.42
N VAL A 71 12.67 -7.80 8.37
CA VAL A 71 11.50 -7.32 7.63
C VAL A 71 11.01 -6.00 8.24
N LEU A 72 10.80 -5.96 9.56
CA LEU A 72 10.22 -4.81 10.27
C LEU A 72 11.27 -3.76 10.70
N SER A 73 12.45 -3.76 10.07
CA SER A 73 13.48 -2.76 10.38
C SER A 73 13.41 -1.57 9.43
N PHE A 74 13.76 -0.39 9.94
CA PHE A 74 13.85 0.84 9.17
C PHE A 74 15.14 0.87 8.32
N LYS A 75 15.27 -0.08 7.38
CA LYS A 75 16.49 -0.25 6.56
C LYS A 75 16.73 0.94 5.65
N ASN A 76 17.99 1.33 5.47
CA ASN A 76 18.42 2.34 4.51
C ASN A 76 17.50 3.57 4.41
N PRO A 77 17.22 4.28 5.52
CA PRO A 77 16.18 5.31 5.57
C PRO A 77 16.41 6.41 4.53
N LYS A 78 17.66 6.84 4.33
CA LYS A 78 18.01 7.82 3.29
C LYS A 78 17.55 7.38 1.89
N LEU A 79 17.77 6.11 1.52
CA LEU A 79 17.32 5.59 0.22
C LEU A 79 15.80 5.45 0.17
N ALA A 80 15.15 5.10 1.29
CA ALA A 80 13.70 5.03 1.38
C ALA A 80 13.08 6.40 1.12
N PHE A 81 13.54 7.46 1.79
CA PHE A 81 13.05 8.82 1.60
C PHE A 81 13.33 9.36 0.20
N ILE A 82 14.52 9.11 -0.36
CA ILE A 82 14.82 9.51 -1.74
C ILE A 82 13.89 8.78 -2.71
N SER A 83 13.78 7.46 -2.60
CA SER A 83 12.95 6.67 -3.52
C SER A 83 11.45 6.99 -3.36
N GLY A 84 11.03 7.39 -2.16
CA GLY A 84 9.65 7.72 -1.83
C GLY A 84 9.29 9.18 -1.95
N PHE A 85 10.21 10.06 -2.38
CA PHE A 85 9.98 11.50 -2.42
C PHE A 85 8.72 11.87 -3.22
N GLY A 86 8.48 11.23 -4.36
CA GLY A 86 7.28 11.43 -5.15
C GLY A 86 5.98 11.15 -4.36
N PHE A 87 5.95 10.08 -3.56
CA PHE A 87 4.75 9.75 -2.77
C PHE A 87 4.62 10.61 -1.53
N ILE A 88 5.74 10.96 -0.88
CA ILE A 88 5.76 11.93 0.22
C ILE A 88 5.19 13.27 -0.25
N PHE A 89 5.60 13.73 -1.43
CA PHE A 89 5.07 14.95 -2.03
C PHE A 89 3.59 14.84 -2.35
N TYR A 90 3.13 13.70 -2.90
CA TYR A 90 1.71 13.44 -3.12
C TYR A 90 0.90 13.51 -1.83
N VAL A 91 1.33 12.83 -0.77
CA VAL A 91 0.64 12.82 0.54
C VAL A 91 0.62 14.24 1.13
N ALA A 92 1.73 14.97 1.10
CA ALA A 92 1.77 16.35 1.56
C ALA A 92 0.82 17.25 0.76
N PHE A 93 0.79 17.10 -0.57
CA PHE A 93 -0.12 17.84 -1.44
C PHE A 93 -1.59 17.49 -1.15
N PHE A 94 -1.90 16.21 -0.94
CA PHE A 94 -3.25 15.76 -0.57
C PHE A 94 -3.72 16.35 0.76
N ILE A 95 -2.86 16.37 1.79
CA ILE A 95 -3.15 16.98 3.09
C ILE A 95 -3.39 18.49 2.94
N ILE A 96 -2.58 19.17 2.13
CA ILE A 96 -2.77 20.61 1.85
C ILE A 96 -4.11 20.84 1.16
N THR A 97 -4.43 20.08 0.11
CA THR A 97 -5.72 20.16 -0.60
C THR A 97 -6.88 19.93 0.35
N TYR A 98 -6.83 18.88 1.16
CA TYR A 98 -7.84 18.59 2.19
C TYR A 98 -8.01 19.78 3.14
N LYS A 99 -6.92 20.33 3.67
CA LYS A 99 -6.95 21.46 4.61
C LYS A 99 -7.50 22.75 4.00
N VAL A 100 -7.20 23.02 2.73
CA VAL A 100 -7.71 24.20 2.01
C VAL A 100 -9.23 24.14 1.85
N GLY A 101 -9.78 22.95 1.58
CA GLY A 101 -11.23 22.76 1.47
C GLY A 101 -11.94 22.61 2.82
N TYR A 102 -11.25 22.17 3.87
CA TYR A 102 -11.87 21.80 5.15
C TYR A 102 -12.62 22.96 5.83
N MET A 103 -13.92 22.76 6.12
CA MET A 103 -14.74 23.66 6.93
C MET A 103 -15.09 23.07 8.30
N GLY A 104 -15.18 21.75 8.41
CA GLY A 104 -15.59 21.08 9.63
C GLY A 104 -15.81 19.59 9.40
N THR A 105 -15.91 18.84 10.50
CA THR A 105 -16.27 17.43 10.49
C THR A 105 -17.76 17.27 10.75
N VAL A 106 -18.44 16.45 9.95
CA VAL A 106 -19.87 16.14 10.10
C VAL A 106 -20.10 14.65 10.04
N GLY A 107 -20.95 14.15 10.95
CA GLY A 107 -21.40 12.75 10.91
C GLY A 107 -20.33 11.72 11.26
N LEU A 108 -19.26 12.09 11.98
CA LEU A 108 -18.23 11.16 12.46
C LEU A 108 -18.41 10.85 13.96
N PRO A 109 -19.04 9.72 14.32
CA PRO A 109 -19.06 9.24 15.69
C PRO A 109 -17.64 8.94 16.19
N LEU A 110 -17.40 9.18 17.49
CA LEU A 110 -16.11 8.89 18.13
C LEU A 110 -15.67 7.44 17.94
N GLY A 111 -16.62 6.49 17.92
CA GLY A 111 -16.32 5.09 17.65
C GLY A 111 -15.69 4.88 16.27
N LEU A 112 -16.26 5.49 15.22
CA LEU A 112 -15.73 5.37 13.85
C LEU A 112 -14.41 6.12 13.68
N PHE A 113 -14.21 7.24 14.38
CA PHE A 113 -12.90 7.89 14.41
C PHE A 113 -11.81 6.90 14.85
N TRP A 114 -12.00 6.19 15.95
CA TRP A 114 -10.99 5.24 16.41
C TRP A 114 -10.90 4.00 15.52
N THR A 115 -12.04 3.38 15.17
CA THR A 115 -12.01 2.08 14.51
C THR A 115 -11.75 2.16 13.02
N GLN A 116 -12.38 3.10 12.31
CA GLN A 116 -12.19 3.29 10.88
C GLN A 116 -10.99 4.17 10.59
N ILE A 117 -10.92 5.39 11.16
CA ILE A 117 -9.91 6.37 10.73
C ILE A 117 -8.52 6.01 11.25
N ILE A 118 -8.40 5.44 12.45
CA ILE A 118 -7.10 5.15 13.06
C ILE A 118 -6.74 3.66 12.97
N PHE A 119 -7.46 2.79 13.69
CA PHE A 119 -7.04 1.40 13.87
C PHE A 119 -7.05 0.61 12.57
N GLN A 120 -8.12 0.72 11.78
CA GLN A 120 -8.17 0.02 10.51
C GLN A 120 -6.99 0.44 9.62
N GLN A 121 -6.70 1.74 9.49
CA GLN A 121 -5.65 2.22 8.58
C GLN A 121 -4.24 1.81 9.03
N ILE A 122 -3.95 1.80 10.33
CA ILE A 122 -2.69 1.24 10.86
C ILE A 122 -2.56 -0.23 10.42
N THR A 123 -3.63 -1.00 10.60
CA THR A 123 -3.61 -2.42 10.25
C THR A 123 -3.63 -2.65 8.74
N THR A 124 -4.20 -1.74 7.94
CA THR A 124 -4.19 -1.78 6.46
C THR A 124 -2.76 -1.65 5.99
N GLY A 125 -2.06 -0.58 6.39
CA GLY A 125 -0.66 -0.39 6.08
C GLY A 125 0.20 -1.59 6.51
N PHE A 126 -0.04 -2.13 7.71
CA PHE A 126 0.69 -3.32 8.18
C PHE A 126 0.50 -4.54 7.26
N TYR A 127 -0.75 -4.93 7.01
CA TYR A 127 -1.05 -6.13 6.22
C TYR A 127 -0.68 -5.96 4.75
N GLU A 128 -1.17 -4.89 4.13
CA GLU A 128 -1.10 -4.72 2.69
C GLU A 128 0.34 -4.51 2.22
N GLU A 129 1.15 -3.78 2.98
CA GLU A 129 2.57 -3.64 2.65
C GLU A 129 3.34 -4.95 2.89
N LEU A 130 3.04 -5.69 3.95
CA LEU A 130 3.65 -7.03 4.12
C LEU A 130 3.29 -7.98 2.98
N ASN A 131 2.04 -7.94 2.50
CA ASN A 131 1.59 -8.81 1.43
C ASN A 131 2.12 -8.35 0.05
N PHE A 132 1.78 -7.13 -0.34
CA PHE A 132 2.02 -6.66 -1.71
C PHE A 132 3.41 -6.08 -1.92
N ARG A 133 4.22 -5.89 -0.87
CA ARG A 133 5.59 -5.40 -0.99
C ARG A 133 6.55 -6.45 -0.46
N SER A 134 6.42 -6.87 0.81
CA SER A 134 7.38 -7.82 1.38
C SER A 134 7.30 -9.21 0.75
N LEU A 135 6.11 -9.81 0.61
CA LEU A 135 5.94 -11.12 -0.03
C LEU A 135 6.03 -11.03 -1.55
N LEU A 136 5.19 -10.21 -2.18
CA LEU A 136 5.07 -10.14 -3.64
C LEU A 136 6.42 -9.86 -4.33
N LEU A 137 7.23 -8.99 -3.74
CA LEU A 137 8.49 -8.51 -4.33
C LEU A 137 9.69 -9.33 -3.86
N GLU A 138 9.54 -10.36 -3.02
CA GLU A 138 10.69 -11.11 -2.50
C GLU A 138 11.52 -11.76 -3.63
N GLY A 139 10.85 -12.15 -4.72
CA GLY A 139 11.51 -12.73 -5.88
C GLY A 139 12.45 -11.77 -6.62
N TYR A 140 12.29 -10.45 -6.45
CA TYR A 140 13.22 -9.44 -6.95
C TYR A 140 14.61 -9.60 -6.31
N PHE A 141 14.65 -9.76 -4.98
CA PHE A 141 15.90 -9.87 -4.23
C PHE A 141 16.64 -11.19 -4.45
N ASN A 142 15.94 -12.18 -4.99
CA ASN A 142 16.46 -13.51 -5.31
C ASN A 142 16.70 -13.71 -6.83
N GLY A 143 16.70 -12.63 -7.62
CA GLY A 143 16.88 -12.66 -9.06
C GLY A 143 17.79 -11.54 -9.60
N ASN A 144 17.75 -11.34 -10.92
CA ASN A 144 18.54 -10.30 -11.58
C ASN A 144 18.03 -8.91 -11.20
N LYS A 145 18.91 -8.00 -10.78
CA LYS A 145 18.55 -6.63 -10.39
C LYS A 145 18.64 -5.63 -11.56
N ASP A 146 18.34 -6.09 -12.78
CA ASP A 146 18.32 -5.24 -13.97
C ASP A 146 17.04 -4.39 -14.02
N PHE A 147 17.02 -3.40 -14.93
CA PHE A 147 15.87 -2.51 -15.08
C PHE A 147 14.59 -3.27 -15.46
N LYS A 148 14.68 -4.31 -16.30
CA LYS A 148 13.53 -5.08 -16.75
C LYS A 148 12.85 -5.78 -15.57
N ASN A 149 13.63 -6.40 -14.69
CA ASN A 149 13.10 -7.10 -13.53
C ASN A 149 12.53 -6.11 -12.49
N LYS A 150 13.19 -4.95 -12.28
CA LYS A 150 12.63 -3.88 -11.44
C LYS A 150 11.28 -3.41 -11.96
N LEU A 151 11.20 -3.08 -13.24
CA LEU A 151 9.98 -2.63 -13.87
C LEU A 151 8.89 -3.70 -13.80
N PHE A 152 9.23 -4.97 -14.04
CA PHE A 152 8.30 -6.10 -13.91
C PHE A 152 7.65 -6.17 -12.52
N TYR A 153 8.46 -6.16 -11.46
CA TYR A 153 7.94 -6.23 -10.08
C TYR A 153 7.13 -4.98 -9.70
N SER A 154 7.52 -3.80 -10.19
CA SER A 154 6.73 -2.58 -9.98
C SER A 154 5.39 -2.59 -10.72
N LEU A 155 5.36 -3.05 -11.97
CA LEU A 155 4.11 -3.22 -12.72
C LEU A 155 3.23 -4.32 -12.14
N LEU A 156 3.83 -5.40 -11.63
CA LEU A 156 3.09 -6.45 -10.94
C LEU A 156 2.39 -5.91 -9.69
N SER A 157 3.10 -5.10 -8.89
CA SER A 157 2.52 -4.41 -7.74
C SER A 157 1.41 -3.43 -8.16
N PHE A 158 1.61 -2.66 -9.23
CA PHE A 158 0.58 -1.78 -9.80
C PHE A 158 -0.70 -2.55 -10.14
N ILE A 159 -0.57 -3.62 -10.93
CA ILE A 159 -1.73 -4.36 -11.45
C ILE A 159 -2.49 -5.05 -10.32
N ILE A 160 -1.79 -5.78 -9.44
CA ILE A 160 -2.45 -6.53 -8.36
C ILE A 160 -3.11 -5.57 -7.37
N PHE A 161 -2.39 -4.54 -6.94
CA PHE A 161 -2.90 -3.59 -5.95
C PHE A 161 -4.08 -2.80 -6.52
N GLY A 162 -3.97 -2.30 -7.76
CA GLY A 162 -5.08 -1.64 -8.44
C GLY A 162 -6.30 -2.54 -8.63
N ALA A 163 -6.10 -3.79 -9.05
CA ALA A 163 -7.20 -4.73 -9.29
C ALA A 163 -8.01 -5.05 -8.02
N LEU A 164 -7.34 -5.14 -6.86
CA LEU A 164 -8.01 -5.41 -5.58
C LEU A 164 -8.95 -4.29 -5.15
N HIS A 165 -8.63 -3.04 -5.50
CA HIS A 165 -9.43 -1.87 -5.13
C HIS A 165 -10.65 -1.65 -6.04
N VAL A 166 -10.76 -2.38 -7.14
CA VAL A 166 -11.85 -2.22 -8.12
C VAL A 166 -12.67 -3.48 -8.33
N ILE A 167 -12.49 -4.48 -7.46
CA ILE A 167 -13.14 -5.79 -7.60
C ILE A 167 -14.67 -5.70 -7.51
N THR A 168 -15.20 -4.65 -6.88
CA THR A 168 -16.64 -4.43 -6.68
C THR A 168 -17.25 -3.36 -7.58
N ASP A 169 -16.47 -2.42 -8.11
CA ASP A 169 -16.98 -1.25 -8.84
C ASP A 169 -16.36 -1.02 -10.24
N PHE A 170 -15.27 -1.72 -10.58
CA PHE A 170 -14.54 -1.62 -11.84
C PHE A 170 -14.13 -0.18 -12.24
N SER A 171 -13.95 0.73 -11.28
CA SER A 171 -13.59 2.12 -11.55
C SER A 171 -12.17 2.25 -12.12
N LEU A 172 -12.04 2.64 -13.39
CA LEU A 172 -10.72 2.86 -14.01
C LEU A 172 -9.87 3.90 -13.26
N SER A 173 -10.53 4.96 -12.77
CA SER A 173 -9.89 5.99 -11.95
C SER A 173 -9.29 5.42 -10.67
N THR A 174 -10.06 4.60 -9.95
CA THR A 174 -9.61 3.93 -8.72
C THR A 174 -8.48 2.94 -9.03
N PHE A 175 -8.58 2.17 -10.12
CA PHE A 175 -7.53 1.24 -10.56
C PHE A 175 -6.21 1.96 -10.83
N LEU A 176 -6.25 3.06 -11.58
CA LEU A 176 -5.05 3.82 -11.95
C LEU A 176 -4.42 4.49 -10.72
N SER A 177 -5.22 5.13 -9.86
CA SER A 177 -4.72 5.83 -8.67
C SER A 177 -4.10 4.88 -7.64
N THR A 178 -4.83 3.83 -7.24
CA THR A 178 -4.33 2.84 -6.27
C THR A 178 -3.22 1.99 -6.88
N GLY A 179 -3.32 1.62 -8.16
CA GLY A 179 -2.23 0.98 -8.90
C GLY A 179 -0.95 1.82 -8.85
N SER A 180 -1.05 3.14 -9.04
CA SER A 180 0.10 4.04 -8.93
C SER A 180 0.73 4.00 -7.54
N PHE A 181 -0.07 3.94 -6.47
CA PHE A 181 0.45 3.77 -5.11
C PHE A 181 1.20 2.44 -4.96
N GLY A 182 0.63 1.36 -5.47
CA GLY A 182 1.25 0.04 -5.51
C GLY A 182 2.60 0.05 -6.25
N PHE A 183 2.68 0.74 -7.40
CA PHE A 183 3.92 0.90 -8.15
C PHE A 183 4.98 1.63 -7.32
N VAL A 184 4.63 2.78 -6.74
CA VAL A 184 5.62 3.67 -6.10
C VAL A 184 6.12 3.07 -4.81
N MET A 185 5.24 2.50 -3.98
CA MET A 185 5.63 1.78 -2.77
C MET A 185 6.52 0.57 -3.07
N SER A 186 6.31 -0.11 -4.21
CA SER A 186 7.23 -1.17 -4.65
C SER A 186 8.64 -0.64 -4.92
N VAL A 187 8.76 0.54 -5.53
CA VAL A 187 10.06 1.18 -5.81
C VAL A 187 10.75 1.56 -4.51
N ILE A 188 10.02 2.14 -3.56
CA ILE A 188 10.55 2.43 -2.21
C ILE A 188 11.13 1.17 -1.59
N TYR A 189 10.34 0.09 -1.53
CA TYR A 189 10.74 -1.16 -0.89
C TYR A 189 11.91 -1.83 -1.62
N MET A 190 11.88 -1.93 -2.94
CA MET A 190 12.97 -2.57 -3.71
C MET A 190 14.30 -1.83 -3.57
N LYS A 191 14.28 -0.49 -3.52
CA LYS A 191 15.50 0.33 -3.47
C LYS A 191 16.09 0.44 -2.07
N SER A 192 15.29 0.28 -1.03
CA SER A 192 15.72 0.50 0.36
C SER A 192 15.63 -0.73 1.27
N LYS A 193 14.84 -1.74 0.90
CA LYS A 193 14.36 -2.82 1.78
C LYS A 193 13.64 -2.31 3.03
N ASN A 194 13.12 -1.08 2.99
CA ASN A 194 12.39 -0.45 4.08
C ASN A 194 10.89 -0.64 3.86
N ILE A 195 10.26 -1.50 4.66
CA ILE A 195 8.80 -1.69 4.59
C ILE A 195 8.03 -0.68 5.44
N ILE A 196 8.67 -0.15 6.48
CA ILE A 196 8.06 0.75 7.45
C ILE A 196 7.70 2.09 6.78
N LEU A 197 8.53 2.62 5.87
CA LEU A 197 8.18 3.86 5.17
C LEU A 197 6.90 3.70 4.31
N PRO A 198 6.77 2.66 3.45
CA PRO A 198 5.49 2.36 2.81
C PRO A 198 4.32 2.23 3.80
N MET A 199 4.49 1.51 4.92
CA MET A 199 3.43 1.36 5.93
C MET A 199 2.96 2.71 6.49
N ILE A 200 3.91 3.61 6.80
CA ILE A 200 3.60 4.95 7.31
C ILE A 200 2.90 5.80 6.25
N LEU A 201 3.41 5.81 5.01
CA LEU A 201 2.82 6.61 3.93
C LEU A 201 1.41 6.14 3.59
N HIS A 202 1.20 4.82 3.54
CA HIS A 202 -0.11 4.21 3.35
C HIS A 202 -1.06 4.60 4.49
N PHE A 203 -0.64 4.41 5.75
CA PHE A 203 -1.45 4.82 6.91
C PHE A 203 -1.86 6.30 6.86
N VAL A 204 -0.91 7.20 6.58
CA VAL A 204 -1.20 8.64 6.56
C VAL A 204 -2.16 8.97 5.42
N GLU A 205 -1.94 8.46 4.22
CA GLU A 205 -2.83 8.69 3.08
C GLU A 205 -4.25 8.20 3.38
N ASP A 206 -4.38 6.96 3.88
CA ASP A 206 -5.65 6.33 4.22
C ASP A 206 -6.44 7.10 5.28
N VAL A 207 -5.76 7.69 6.28
CA VAL A 207 -6.42 8.52 7.31
C VAL A 207 -7.19 9.67 6.65
N PHE A 208 -6.55 10.40 5.73
CA PHE A 208 -7.20 11.53 5.06
C PHE A 208 -8.23 11.07 4.04
N ALA A 209 -7.97 9.98 3.30
CA ALA A 209 -8.92 9.40 2.37
C ALA A 209 -10.22 8.97 3.10
N ASN A 210 -10.09 8.36 4.27
CA ASN A 210 -11.24 7.90 5.07
C ASN A 210 -11.91 9.01 5.88
N LEU A 211 -11.25 10.15 6.10
CA LEU A 211 -11.88 11.35 6.67
C LEU A 211 -12.75 12.10 5.65
N PHE A 212 -12.48 11.94 4.35
CA PHE A 212 -13.15 12.68 3.28
C PHE A 212 -14.70 12.58 3.33
N PRO A 213 -15.32 11.40 3.54
CA PRO A 213 -16.78 11.29 3.63
C PRO A 213 -17.40 12.00 4.84
N TYR A 214 -16.60 12.32 5.86
CA TYR A 214 -17.02 12.97 7.10
C TYR A 214 -16.66 14.46 7.14
N THR A 215 -16.28 15.03 6.00
CA THR A 215 -15.76 16.38 5.93
C THR A 215 -16.70 17.28 5.15
N LEU A 216 -17.05 18.42 5.74
CA LEU A 216 -17.63 19.52 5.00
C LEU A 216 -16.52 20.26 4.27
N PHE A 217 -16.61 20.30 2.95
CA PHE A 217 -15.71 21.06 2.10
C PHE A 217 -16.36 22.37 1.66
N ASN A 218 -15.55 23.42 1.62
CA ASN A 218 -15.89 24.66 0.95
C ASN A 218 -15.60 24.50 -0.55
N ASN A 219 -16.55 24.85 -1.41
CA ASN A 219 -16.36 24.87 -2.86
C ASN A 219 -15.63 26.16 -3.28
N LEU A 220 -14.42 26.35 -2.74
CA LEU A 220 -13.51 27.40 -3.17
C LEU A 220 -12.91 27.00 -4.52
N PRO A 221 -12.80 27.92 -5.50
CA PRO A 221 -12.11 27.62 -6.76
C PRO A 221 -10.68 27.08 -6.57
N LEU A 222 -10.00 27.52 -5.50
CA LEU A 222 -8.68 27.00 -5.14
C LEU A 222 -8.73 25.52 -4.74
N PHE A 223 -9.73 25.09 -3.95
CA PHE A 223 -9.87 23.69 -3.55
C PHE A 223 -10.14 22.80 -4.77
N GLU A 224 -11.05 23.19 -5.66
CA GLU A 224 -11.36 22.43 -6.88
C GLU A 224 -10.15 22.28 -7.80
N ASN A 225 -9.38 23.35 -7.98
CA ASN A 225 -8.14 23.33 -8.76
C ASN A 225 -7.07 22.42 -8.13
N LEU A 226 -6.88 22.50 -6.82
CA LEU A 226 -5.94 21.63 -6.09
C LEU A 226 -6.39 20.16 -6.11
N PHE A 227 -7.69 19.91 -6.00
CA PHE A 227 -8.25 18.56 -6.07
C PHE A 227 -8.05 17.96 -7.46
N THR A 228 -8.30 18.73 -8.52
CA THR A 228 -8.00 18.32 -9.89
C THR A 228 -6.51 18.08 -10.08
N ALA A 229 -5.66 18.90 -9.47
CA ALA A 229 -4.22 18.78 -9.57
C ALA A 229 -3.64 17.49 -8.96
N LEU A 230 -4.36 16.82 -8.05
CA LEU A 230 -3.93 15.53 -7.48
C LEU A 230 -3.68 14.48 -8.56
N TRP A 231 -4.41 14.52 -9.69
CA TRP A 231 -4.16 13.64 -10.83
C TRP A 231 -2.79 13.86 -11.45
N TYR A 232 -2.40 15.11 -11.67
CA TYR A 232 -1.08 15.45 -12.21
C TYR A 232 0.03 15.11 -11.23
N VAL A 233 -0.20 15.30 -9.92
CA VAL A 233 0.76 14.91 -8.88
C VAL A 233 0.93 13.38 -8.82
N ASN A 234 -0.16 12.61 -8.97
CA ASN A 234 -0.10 11.15 -9.05
C ASN A 234 0.74 10.68 -10.26
N ILE A 235 0.54 11.28 -11.44
CA ILE A 235 1.37 11.02 -12.63
C ILE A 235 2.84 11.39 -12.38
N GLY A 236 3.10 12.56 -11.78
CA GLY A 236 4.45 13.01 -11.44
C GLY A 236 5.18 12.05 -10.51
N MET A 237 4.47 11.48 -9.53
CA MET A 237 5.00 10.46 -8.62
C MET A 237 5.43 9.17 -9.36
N ILE A 238 4.67 8.74 -10.39
CA ILE A 238 5.05 7.58 -11.23
C ILE A 238 6.28 7.90 -12.07
N ILE A 239 6.32 9.06 -12.73
CA ILE A 239 7.47 9.50 -13.52
C ILE A 239 8.73 9.54 -12.65
N TYR A 240 8.63 10.12 -11.45
CA TYR A 240 9.72 10.14 -10.49
C TYR A 240 10.20 8.72 -10.13
N SER A 241 9.26 7.81 -9.86
CA SER A 241 9.57 6.43 -9.51
C SER A 241 10.25 5.67 -10.64
N ILE A 242 9.86 5.91 -11.90
CA ILE A 242 10.52 5.37 -13.09
C ILE A 242 11.98 5.86 -13.15
N VAL A 243 12.23 7.15 -12.92
CA VAL A 243 13.60 7.70 -12.86
C VAL A 243 14.42 7.00 -11.77
N ILE A 244 13.84 6.78 -10.58
CA ILE A 244 14.51 6.05 -9.49
C ILE A 244 14.86 4.60 -9.87
N LEU A 245 14.05 3.93 -10.70
CA LEU A 245 14.34 2.57 -11.17
C LEU A 245 15.60 2.51 -12.05
N PHE A 246 15.87 3.56 -12.84
CA PHE A 246 17.09 3.66 -13.67
C PHE A 246 18.36 3.84 -12.83
N ILE A 247 18.25 4.40 -11.62
CA ILE A 247 19.40 4.53 -10.72
C ILE A 247 19.88 3.11 -10.35
N LYS A 248 21.18 2.84 -10.49
CA LYS A 248 21.76 1.55 -10.08
C LYS A 248 21.55 1.33 -8.60
N ASP A 249 21.37 0.07 -8.20
CA ASP A 249 21.32 -0.23 -6.77
C ASP A 249 22.71 -0.07 -6.19
N LYS A 250 22.80 0.46 -4.97
CA LYS A 250 24.06 0.37 -4.24
C LYS A 250 24.39 -1.11 -4.05
N LYS A 251 25.65 -1.47 -4.31
CA LYS A 251 26.14 -2.79 -3.91
C LYS A 251 25.93 -2.93 -2.40
N GLU A 252 25.25 -3.99 -1.98
CA GLU A 252 25.22 -4.37 -0.57
C GLU A 252 26.68 -4.73 -0.22
N ILE A 253 27.32 -3.90 0.64
CA ILE A 253 28.65 -4.16 1.21
C ILE A 253 28.45 -5.15 2.36
#